data_AF-A0A2V9XUK4-F1
#
_entry.id   AF-A0A2V9XUK4-F1
#
_cell.length_a   1.000
_cell.length_b   1.000
_cell.length_c   1.000
_cell.angle_alpha   90.00
_cell.angle_beta   90.00
_cell.angle_gamma   90.00
#
_symmetry.space_group_name_H-M   'P 1'
#
loop_
_entity.id
_entity.type
_entity.pdbx_description
1 polymer ?
#
loop_
_entity_poly.entity_id
_entity_poly.type
_entity_poly.pdbx_seq_one_letter_code
_entity_poly.pdbx_strand_id
1 'polypeptide(L)'
;PLKIRRSGLFAAVDGDVLIYVHKEFELDDVLERYPADSYVVIDDKLRILTAVKRAWGRRVTTVFPRQGHYAADPKALASYPPADISISRIGELVDYDLHTLLGAADAAGGRAALA
;
A
#
# COMPACT_ATOMS: atom_id res chain seq x y z
N PRO A 1 9.12 15.37 11.29
CA PRO A 1 8.35 16.04 10.21
C PRO A 1 7.10 16.74 10.74
N LEU A 2 7.01 18.07 10.55
CA LEU A 2 5.94 18.90 11.13
C LEU A 2 4.54 18.56 10.61
N LYS A 3 4.41 18.15 9.33
CA LYS A 3 3.11 17.80 8.71
C LYS A 3 2.38 16.68 9.45
N ILE A 4 3.07 15.56 9.71
CA ILE A 4 2.47 14.35 10.33
C ILE A 4 2.07 14.63 11.79
N ARG A 5 2.86 15.42 12.51
CA ARG A 5 2.54 15.79 13.89
C ARG A 5 1.36 16.75 13.96
N ARG A 6 1.35 17.81 13.14
CA ARG A 6 0.29 18.82 13.14
C ARG A 6 -1.05 18.31 12.63
N SER A 7 -1.08 17.27 11.81
CA SER A 7 -2.33 16.65 11.37
C SER A 7 -2.94 15.69 12.40
N GLY A 8 -2.30 15.47 13.55
CA GLY A 8 -2.73 14.48 14.56
C GLY A 8 -2.40 13.02 14.19
N LEU A 9 -1.94 12.75 12.96
CA LEU A 9 -1.65 11.40 12.50
C LEU A 9 -0.55 10.73 13.32
N PHE A 10 0.45 11.48 13.78
CA PHE A 10 1.50 10.94 14.65
C PHE A 10 0.92 10.32 15.92
N ALA A 11 -0.07 10.97 16.54
CA ALA A 11 -0.71 10.45 17.74
C ALA A 11 -1.74 9.35 17.42
N ALA A 12 -2.43 9.44 16.28
CA ALA A 12 -3.41 8.43 15.85
C ALA A 12 -2.80 7.05 15.55
N VAL A 13 -1.48 6.99 15.36
CA VAL A 13 -0.72 5.74 15.17
C VAL A 13 0.26 5.50 16.32
N ASP A 14 0.01 6.07 17.50
CA ASP A 14 0.83 5.87 18.72
C ASP A 14 2.34 6.15 18.56
N GLY A 15 2.70 6.99 17.58
CA GLY A 15 4.09 7.33 17.27
C GLY A 15 4.78 6.38 16.28
N ASP A 16 4.10 5.35 15.78
CA ASP A 16 4.59 4.37 14.79
C ASP A 16 4.76 5.01 13.41
N VAL A 17 5.78 5.87 13.29
CA VAL A 17 6.06 6.68 12.11
C VAL A 17 7.50 6.50 11.67
N LEU A 18 7.66 5.89 10.49
CA LEU A 18 8.93 5.74 9.81
C LEU A 18 9.03 6.72 8.64
N ILE A 19 10.18 7.36 8.47
CA ILE A 19 10.40 8.37 7.42
C ILE A 19 11.72 8.08 6.75
N TYR A 20 11.63 7.73 5.47
CA TYR A 20 12.77 7.41 4.63
C TYR A 20 12.88 8.39 3.48
N VAL A 21 14.08 8.53 2.92
CA VAL A 21 14.30 9.28 1.68
C VAL A 21 13.72 8.50 0.50
N HIS A 22 13.93 7.18 0.47
CA HIS A 22 13.39 6.27 -0.55
C HIS A 22 12.76 5.04 0.11
N LYS A 23 11.52 5.23 0.59
CA LYS A 23 10.78 4.20 1.35
C LYS A 23 10.63 2.85 0.63
N GLU A 24 10.67 2.84 -0.70
CA GLU A 24 10.59 1.59 -1.48
C GLU A 24 11.82 0.68 -1.34
N PHE A 25 12.95 1.18 -0.82
CA PHE A 25 14.17 0.40 -0.60
C PHE A 25 14.40 -0.01 0.86
N GLU A 26 13.62 0.54 1.79
CA GLU A 26 13.80 0.34 3.24
C GLU A 26 12.82 -0.70 3.79
N LEU A 27 12.36 -1.60 2.93
CA LEU A 27 11.34 -2.58 3.27
C LEU A 27 11.84 -3.58 4.32
N ASP A 28 13.14 -3.91 4.34
CA ASP A 28 13.70 -4.81 5.34
C ASP A 28 13.69 -4.20 6.75
N ASP A 29 13.94 -2.89 6.89
CA ASP A 29 13.82 -2.19 8.18
C ASP A 29 12.36 -2.15 8.69
N VAL A 30 11.39 -2.09 7.77
CA VAL A 30 9.97 -2.25 8.14
C VAL A 30 9.68 -3.66 8.66
N LEU A 31 10.20 -4.70 8.01
CA LEU A 31 10.03 -6.09 8.43
C LEU A 31 10.66 -6.37 9.81
N GLU A 32 11.79 -5.75 10.12
CA GLU A 32 12.47 -5.90 11.41
C GLU A 32 11.71 -5.21 12.55
N ARG A 33 11.19 -4.00 12.31
CA ARG A 33 10.50 -3.21 13.33
C ARG A 33 9.07 -3.67 13.59
N TYR A 34 8.37 -4.09 12.54
CA TYR A 34 6.96 -4.49 12.61
C TYR A 34 6.76 -5.88 12.00
N PRO A 35 7.28 -6.94 12.65
CA PRO A 35 7.19 -8.30 12.10
C PRO A 35 5.74 -8.77 12.03
N ALA A 36 5.29 -9.13 10.83
CA ALA A 36 3.98 -9.71 10.56
C ALA A 36 4.02 -10.79 9.47
N ASP A 37 3.05 -11.70 9.52
CA ASP A 37 2.84 -12.73 8.50
C ASP A 37 2.38 -12.12 7.17
N SER A 38 1.60 -11.03 7.24
CA SER A 38 1.05 -10.33 6.08
C SER A 38 0.93 -8.83 6.35
N TYR A 39 1.08 -8.04 5.27
CA TYR A 39 1.06 -6.59 5.30
C TYR A 39 -0.05 -6.05 4.39
N VAL A 40 -0.54 -4.85 4.71
CA VAL A 40 -1.40 -4.07 3.83
C VAL A 40 -0.71 -2.73 3.58
N VAL A 41 -0.49 -2.40 2.31
CA VAL A 41 0.16 -1.13 1.92
C VAL A 41 -0.82 -0.28 1.12
N ILE A 42 -1.06 0.93 1.62
CA ILE A 42 -2.00 1.89 1.07
C ILE A 42 -1.22 3.10 0.54
N ASP A 43 -1.26 3.36 -0.77
CA ASP A 43 -0.51 4.47 -1.38
C ASP A 43 -1.19 4.95 -2.68
N ASP A 44 -1.17 6.25 -2.94
CA ASP A 44 -1.76 6.85 -4.15
C ASP A 44 -0.86 6.73 -5.40
N LYS A 45 0.31 6.07 -5.27
CA LYS A 45 1.25 5.85 -6.37
C LYS A 45 1.39 4.36 -6.69
N LEU A 46 0.82 3.95 -7.83
CA LEU A 46 0.97 2.59 -8.36
C LEU A 46 2.43 2.15 -8.52
N ARG A 47 3.36 3.07 -8.79
CA ARG A 47 4.81 2.77 -8.82
C ARG A 47 5.30 2.17 -7.50
N ILE A 48 4.90 2.77 -6.38
CA ILE A 48 5.31 2.32 -5.04
C ILE A 48 4.65 0.99 -4.73
N LEU A 49 3.34 0.88 -4.95
CA LEU A 49 2.62 -0.38 -4.73
C LEU A 49 3.20 -1.53 -5.56
N THR A 50 3.54 -1.28 -6.82
CA THR A 50 4.17 -2.27 -7.71
C THR A 50 5.55 -2.69 -7.18
N ALA A 51 6.37 -1.74 -6.71
CA ALA A 51 7.69 -2.04 -6.15
C ALA A 51 7.57 -2.92 -4.89
N VAL A 52 6.66 -2.56 -3.97
CA VAL A 52 6.42 -3.34 -2.75
C VAL A 52 5.85 -4.72 -3.08
N LYS A 53 4.88 -4.82 -4.00
CA LYS A 53 4.31 -6.12 -4.42
C LYS A 53 5.38 -7.03 -5.03
N ARG A 54 6.34 -6.48 -5.79
CA ARG A 54 7.48 -7.26 -6.32
C ARG A 54 8.40 -7.76 -5.22
N ALA A 55 8.65 -6.95 -4.19
CA ALA A 55 9.52 -7.32 -3.07
C ALA A 55 8.88 -8.34 -2.12
N TRP A 56 7.61 -8.16 -1.78
CA TRP A 56 6.92 -8.96 -0.74
C TRP A 56 5.97 -10.02 -1.29
N GLY A 57 5.66 -9.99 -2.59
CA GLY A 57 4.84 -11.00 -3.26
C GLY A 57 3.46 -11.18 -2.63
N ARG A 58 3.16 -12.40 -2.19
CA ARG A 58 1.88 -12.74 -1.55
C ARG A 58 1.77 -12.26 -0.10
N ARG A 59 2.88 -11.85 0.52
CA ARG A 59 2.87 -11.32 1.90
C ARG A 59 2.29 -9.90 1.99
N VAL A 60 1.87 -9.31 0.86
CA VAL A 60 1.32 -7.96 0.85
C VAL A 60 0.06 -7.84 0.01
N THR A 61 -0.93 -7.17 0.59
CA THR A 61 -2.07 -6.61 -0.13
C THR A 61 -1.81 -5.14 -0.42
N THR A 62 -1.91 -4.75 -1.68
CA THR A 62 -1.76 -3.38 -2.14
C THR A 62 -3.13 -2.74 -2.32
N VAL A 63 -3.31 -1.56 -1.72
CA VAL A 63 -4.54 -0.78 -1.81
C VAL A 63 -4.24 0.56 -2.46
N PHE A 64 -4.93 0.83 -3.58
CA PHE A 64 -4.82 2.07 -4.32
C PHE A 64 -6.06 2.95 -4.09
N PRO A 65 -5.99 3.95 -3.19
CA PRO A 65 -7.01 4.98 -3.11
C PRO A 65 -6.87 5.93 -4.30
N ARG A 66 -7.97 6.15 -5.04
CA ARG A 66 -8.02 7.04 -6.20
C ARG A 66 -8.09 8.53 -5.80
N GLN A 67 -7.15 8.96 -4.96
CA GLN A 67 -7.11 10.30 -4.39
C GLN A 67 -5.83 11.03 -4.77
N GLY A 68 -5.94 12.33 -5.03
CA GLY A 68 -4.79 13.18 -5.36
C GLY A 68 -4.34 13.10 -6.81
N HIS A 69 -3.33 13.90 -7.14
CA HIS A 69 -2.86 14.07 -8.52
C HIS A 69 -2.24 12.80 -9.11
N TYR A 70 -1.55 11.99 -8.30
CA TYR A 70 -0.89 10.77 -8.77
C TYR A 70 -1.89 9.69 -9.18
N ALA A 71 -3.02 9.59 -8.48
CA ALA A 71 -4.04 8.61 -8.81
C ALA A 71 -4.76 8.87 -10.14
N ALA A 72 -4.72 10.13 -10.61
CA ALA A 72 -5.34 10.56 -11.86
C ALA A 72 -4.35 10.59 -13.04
N ASP A 73 -3.06 10.29 -12.82
CA ASP A 73 -2.03 10.34 -13.86
C ASP A 73 -2.22 9.20 -14.88
N PRO A 74 -2.64 9.50 -16.13
CA PRO A 74 -2.86 8.48 -17.15
C PRO A 74 -1.60 7.68 -17.48
N LYS A 75 -0.42 8.31 -17.37
CA LYS A 75 0.85 7.64 -17.64
C LYS A 75 1.14 6.60 -16.58
N ALA A 76 0.94 6.94 -15.30
CA ALA A 76 1.10 5.99 -14.21
C ALA A 76 0.10 4.83 -14.31
N LEU A 77 -1.17 5.13 -14.60
CA LEU A 77 -2.22 4.12 -14.77
C LEU A 77 -1.94 3.16 -15.94
N ALA A 78 -1.30 3.63 -17.01
CA ALA A 78 -0.91 2.79 -18.15
C ALA A 78 0.40 2.03 -17.94
N SER A 79 1.30 2.54 -17.08
CA SER A 79 2.67 2.00 -16.92
C SER A 79 2.78 0.93 -15.84
N TYR A 80 1.84 0.87 -14.91
CA TYR A 80 1.89 -0.02 -13.75
C TYR A 80 0.65 -0.91 -13.69
N PRO A 81 0.80 -2.17 -13.20
CA PRO A 81 -0.34 -3.03 -12.97
C PRO A 81 -1.31 -2.41 -11.95
N PRO A 82 -2.60 -2.80 -11.98
CA PRO A 82 -3.52 -2.42 -10.92
C PRO A 82 -3.06 -3.00 -9.57
N ALA A 83 -3.36 -2.28 -8.49
CA ALA A 83 -3.22 -2.82 -7.14
C ALA A 83 -4.25 -3.94 -6.88
N ASP A 84 -4.03 -4.74 -5.83
CA ASP A 84 -4.94 -5.83 -5.45
C ASP A 84 -6.35 -5.31 -5.15
N ILE A 85 -6.44 -4.13 -4.52
CA ILE A 85 -7.69 -3.43 -4.22
C ILE A 85 -7.57 -1.98 -4.70
N SER A 86 -8.63 -1.46 -5.32
CA SER A 86 -8.75 -0.03 -5.66
C SER A 86 -10.01 0.54 -5.02
N ILE A 87 -9.89 1.65 -4.30
CA ILE A 87 -11.00 2.32 -3.59
C ILE A 87 -11.10 3.78 -4.06
N SER A 88 -12.29 4.39 -3.95
CA SER A 88 -12.47 5.79 -4.38
C SER A 88 -11.98 6.78 -3.33
N ARG A 89 -12.09 6.43 -2.05
CA ARG A 89 -11.61 7.22 -0.92
C ARG A 89 -11.13 6.34 0.22
N ILE A 90 -10.18 6.83 1.03
CA ILE A 90 -9.60 6.10 2.16
C ILE A 90 -10.64 5.57 3.16
N GLY A 91 -11.76 6.30 3.33
CA GLY A 91 -12.83 5.91 4.26
C GLY A 91 -13.57 4.63 3.87
N GLU A 92 -13.47 4.15 2.64
CA GLU A 92 -14.07 2.86 2.22
C GLU A 92 -13.36 1.65 2.86
N LEU A 93 -12.14 1.83 3.40
CA LEU A 93 -11.43 0.74 4.08
C LEU A 93 -12.18 0.19 5.30
N VAL A 94 -13.08 0.96 5.90
CA VAL A 94 -13.88 0.48 7.06
C VAL A 94 -14.88 -0.60 6.67
N ASP A 95 -15.18 -0.74 5.37
CA ASP A 95 -16.10 -1.74 4.82
C ASP A 95 -15.38 -3.06 4.50
N TYR A 96 -14.05 -3.12 4.66
CA TYR A 96 -13.24 -4.32 4.43
C TYR A 96 -12.86 -4.98 5.75
N ASP A 97 -13.18 -6.26 5.89
CA ASP A 97 -12.64 -7.06 6.99
C ASP A 97 -11.22 -7.58 6.69
N LEU A 98 -10.55 -8.06 7.73
CA LEU A 98 -9.18 -8.56 7.61
C LEU A 98 -9.08 -9.74 6.63
N HIS A 99 -10.06 -10.64 6.63
CA HIS A 99 -10.06 -11.80 5.72
C HIS A 99 -10.11 -11.38 4.25
N THR A 100 -10.94 -10.40 3.92
CA THR A 100 -11.04 -9.83 2.58
C THR A 100 -9.74 -9.16 2.17
N LEU A 101 -9.11 -8.40 3.07
CA LEU A 101 -7.82 -7.77 2.81
C LEU A 101 -6.73 -8.81 2.53
N LEU A 102 -6.64 -9.87 3.34
CA LEU A 102 -5.63 -10.92 3.17
C LEU A 102 -5.87 -11.77 1.91
N GLY A 103 -7.12 -12.10 1.59
CA GLY A 103 -7.47 -12.88 0.40
C GLY A 103 -7.19 -12.16 -0.93
N ALA A 104 -7.21 -10.82 -0.93
CA ALA A 104 -6.96 -10.03 -2.14
C ALA A 104 -5.51 -10.17 -2.65
N ALA A 105 -4.53 -10.36 -1.76
CA ALA A 105 -3.13 -10.56 -2.16
C ALA A 105 -2.95 -11.81 -3.03
N ASP A 106 -3.75 -12.83 -2.78
CA ASP A 106 -3.70 -14.14 -3.45
C ASP A 106 -4.42 -14.14 -4.80
N ALA A 107 -5.54 -13.41 -4.91
CA ALA A 107 -6.35 -13.35 -6.11
C ALA A 107 -5.62 -12.65 -7.28
N ALA A 108 -4.79 -11.64 -7.01
CA ALA A 108 -4.04 -10.94 -8.05
C ALA A 108 -2.84 -11.75 -8.57
N GLY A 109 -2.22 -12.58 -7.72
CA GLY A 109 -1.13 -13.48 -8.11
C GLY A 109 -1.56 -14.54 -9.13
N GLY A 110 -2.81 -15.00 -9.07
CA GLY A 110 -3.37 -15.96 -10.03
C GLY A 110 -3.68 -15.36 -11.41
N ARG A 111 -4.00 -14.06 -11.49
CA ARG A 111 -4.27 -13.37 -12.76
C ARG A 111 -3.00 -13.02 -13.55
N ALA A 112 -1.89 -12.73 -12.87
CA ALA A 112 -0.62 -12.41 -13.52
C ALA A 112 0.12 -13.65 -14.08
N ALA A 113 -0.22 -14.87 -13.62
CA ALA A 113 0.41 -16.11 -14.08
C ALA A 113 -0.22 -16.70 -15.38
N LEU A 114 -1.26 -16.06 -15.91
CA LEU A 114 -2.02 -16.50 -17.10
C LEU A 114 -1.90 -15.53 -18.29
N ALA A 115 -0.98 -14.57 -18.25
CA ALA A 115 -0.68 -13.64 -19.33
C ALA A 115 0.81 -13.72 -19.70
#